data_AF-A0A8T5PS74-F1
#
_entry.id   AF-A0A8T5PS74-F1
#
_cell.length_a   1.000
_cell.length_b   1.000
_cell.length_c   1.000
_cell.angle_alpha   90.00
_cell.angle_beta   90.00
_cell.angle_gamma   90.00
#
_symmetry.space_group_name_H-M   'P 1'
#
loop_
_entity.id
_entity.type
_entity.pdbx_description
1 polymer ?
#
loop_
_entity_poly.entity_id
_entity_poly.type
_entity_poly.pdbx_seq_one_letter_code
_entity_poly.pdbx_strand_id
1 'polypeptide(L)'
;MEDIFMKMGMLVVAVAVISVMVAFAFKASSTVPINQDSYEQEFAGEAENLAIMIGKLCATCIAPHTNKDCYLITAKLNSVLDQTKLPEGVVLYPDTPIDTGNHKIKISSLNSECQVKKVG
;
A
#
# COMPACT_ATOMS: atom_id res chain seq x y z
N MET A 1 42.48 33.00 -23.21
CA MET A 1 41.41 32.06 -23.60
C MET A 1 41.23 30.91 -22.61
N GLU A 2 42.11 30.75 -21.60
CA GLU A 2 42.01 29.67 -20.59
C GLU A 2 40.92 29.91 -19.53
N ASP A 3 40.63 31.16 -19.18
CA ASP A 3 39.58 31.51 -18.20
C ASP A 3 38.17 31.04 -18.60
N ILE A 4 37.87 31.05 -19.90
CA ILE A 4 36.54 30.65 -20.40
C ILE A 4 36.37 29.13 -20.28
N PHE A 5 37.44 28.36 -20.54
CA PHE A 5 37.41 26.91 -20.41
C PHE A 5 37.33 26.45 -18.95
N MET A 6 38.03 27.12 -18.02
CA MET A 6 37.87 26.82 -16.59
C MET A 6 36.47 27.15 -16.08
N LYS A 7 35.89 28.29 -16.50
CA LYS A 7 34.55 28.71 -16.07
C LYS A 7 33.43 27.83 -16.63
N MET A 8 33.53 27.43 -17.90
CA MET A 8 32.59 26.49 -18.51
C MET A 8 32.78 25.06 -18.00
N GLY A 9 34.03 24.63 -17.75
CA GLY A 9 34.33 23.33 -17.16
C GLY A 9 33.75 23.18 -15.76
N MET A 10 33.89 24.21 -14.92
CA MET A 10 33.28 24.23 -13.58
C MET A 10 31.76 24.15 -13.64
N LEU A 11 31.13 24.80 -14.62
CA LEU A 11 29.69 24.80 -14.81
C LEU A 11 29.17 23.41 -15.23
N VAL A 12 29.89 22.72 -16.12
CA VAL A 12 29.56 21.34 -16.53
C VAL A 12 29.68 20.38 -15.34
N VAL A 13 30.73 20.49 -14.53
CA VAL A 13 30.91 19.66 -13.33
C VAL A 13 29.79 19.91 -12.33
N ALA A 14 29.41 21.18 -12.09
CA ALA A 14 28.32 21.51 -11.19
C ALA A 14 26.98 20.89 -11.62
N VAL A 15 26.65 20.96 -12.91
CA VAL A 15 25.42 20.34 -13.45
C VAL A 15 25.46 18.82 -13.32
N ALA A 16 26.62 18.20 -13.54
CA ALA A 16 26.78 16.76 -13.39
C ALA A 16 26.61 16.29 -11.93
N VAL A 17 27.12 17.06 -10.96
CA VAL A 17 26.95 16.74 -9.54
C VAL A 17 25.48 16.88 -9.13
N ILE A 18 24.80 17.95 -9.57
CA ILE A 18 23.38 18.17 -9.27
C ILE A 18 22.52 17.06 -9.88
N SER A 19 22.79 16.65 -11.12
CA SER A 19 22.02 15.57 -11.77
C SER A 19 22.20 14.22 -11.07
N VAL A 20 23.40 13.92 -10.58
CA VAL A 20 23.67 12.73 -9.77
C VAL A 20 22.94 12.80 -8.43
N MET A 21 22.98 13.93 -7.73
CA MET A 21 22.25 14.11 -6.47
C MET A 21 20.73 13.97 -6.64
N VAL A 22 20.17 14.53 -7.72
CA VAL A 22 18.75 14.38 -8.06
C VAL A 22 18.41 12.92 -8.38
N ALA A 23 19.26 12.22 -9.13
CA ALA A 23 19.05 10.79 -9.40
C ALA A 23 19.11 9.93 -8.13
N PHE A 24 20.01 10.23 -7.20
CA PHE A 24 20.04 9.57 -5.88
C PHE A 24 18.84 9.96 -5.02
N ALA A 25 18.37 11.21 -5.05
CA ALA A 25 17.16 11.64 -4.33
C ALA A 25 15.91 10.96 -4.90
N PHE A 26 15.78 10.81 -6.23
CA PHE A 26 14.70 10.05 -6.84
C PHE A 26 14.81 8.56 -6.53
N LYS A 27 16.02 7.97 -6.52
CA LYS A 27 16.19 6.57 -6.08
C LYS A 27 15.88 6.39 -4.60
N ALA A 28 16.29 7.33 -3.74
CA ALA A 28 16.01 7.33 -2.30
C ALA A 28 14.53 7.57 -1.99
N SER A 29 13.84 8.40 -2.79
CA SER A 29 12.40 8.66 -2.67
C SER A 29 11.55 7.54 -3.30
N SER A 30 12.08 6.84 -4.31
CA SER A 30 11.48 5.62 -4.86
C SER A 30 11.73 4.40 -3.97
N THR A 31 12.73 4.45 -3.09
CA THR A 31 12.82 3.61 -1.90
C THR A 31 12.14 4.34 -0.74
N VAL A 32 10.82 4.55 -0.84
CA VAL A 32 10.01 4.65 0.37
C VAL A 32 10.40 3.43 1.20
N PRO A 33 10.97 3.61 2.41
CA PRO A 33 11.30 2.47 3.23
C PRO A 33 10.01 1.72 3.46
N ILE A 34 9.92 0.53 2.87
CA ILE A 34 8.92 -0.46 3.21
C ILE A 34 9.24 -0.82 4.66
N ASN A 35 8.71 -0.04 5.60
CA ASN A 35 8.72 -0.39 6.99
C ASN A 35 8.01 -1.74 7.09
N GLN A 36 8.77 -2.71 7.53
CA GLN A 36 8.47 -4.12 7.55
C GLN A 36 7.49 -4.48 8.68
N ASP A 37 6.59 -3.57 9.06
CA ASP A 37 5.61 -3.72 10.12
C ASP A 37 4.28 -3.10 9.64
N SER A 38 3.44 -3.91 9.00
CA SER A 38 2.07 -3.57 8.57
C SER A 38 1.92 -2.32 7.70
N TYR A 39 1.78 -2.51 6.38
CA TYR A 39 1.29 -1.45 5.49
C TYR A 39 -0.06 -0.94 5.98
N GLU A 40 -0.09 0.18 6.71
CA GLU A 40 -1.30 0.95 7.01
C GLU A 40 -1.72 1.66 5.72
N GLN A 41 -2.71 1.12 5.02
CA GLN A 41 -3.32 1.78 3.86
C GLN A 41 -4.54 2.56 4.32
N GLU A 42 -4.59 3.86 4.04
CA GLU A 42 -5.79 4.66 4.27
C GLU A 42 -6.71 4.58 3.06
N PHE A 43 -7.98 4.26 3.30
CA PHE A 43 -9.03 4.24 2.28
C PHE A 43 -10.21 5.10 2.75
N ALA A 44 -10.78 5.92 1.85
CA ALA A 44 -12.01 6.64 2.11
C ALA A 44 -12.94 6.53 0.91
N GLY A 45 -14.18 6.07 1.12
CA GLY A 45 -15.17 5.97 0.06
C GLY A 45 -16.23 4.89 0.27
N GLU A 46 -16.77 4.40 -0.84
CA GLU A 46 -17.81 3.37 -0.88
C GLU A 46 -17.26 1.97 -0.58
N ALA A 47 -18.09 1.12 0.02
CA ALA A 47 -17.76 -0.27 0.34
C ALA A 47 -17.37 -1.09 -0.90
N GLU A 48 -17.98 -0.83 -2.07
CA GLU A 48 -17.66 -1.54 -3.31
C GLU A 48 -16.20 -1.32 -3.75
N ASN A 49 -15.73 -0.07 -3.67
CA ASN A 49 -14.36 0.27 -4.01
C ASN A 49 -13.37 -0.35 -3.02
N LEU A 50 -13.74 -0.42 -1.73
CA LEU A 50 -12.95 -1.12 -0.73
C LEU A 50 -12.90 -2.62 -1.01
N ALA A 51 -14.02 -3.24 -1.39
CA ALA A 51 -14.08 -4.66 -1.72
C ALA A 51 -13.18 -5.03 -2.91
N ILE A 52 -13.15 -4.19 -3.95
CA ILE A 52 -12.23 -4.36 -5.09
C ILE A 52 -10.78 -4.27 -4.64
N MET A 53 -10.45 -3.31 -3.78
CA MET A 53 -9.11 -3.16 -3.22
C MET A 53 -8.72 -4.39 -2.37
N ILE A 54 -9.60 -4.83 -1.47
CA ILE A 54 -9.43 -6.04 -0.66
C ILE A 54 -9.17 -7.25 -1.56
N GLY A 55 -9.93 -7.44 -2.63
CA GLY A 55 -9.71 -8.54 -3.58
C GLY A 55 -8.30 -8.58 -4.16
N LYS A 56 -7.78 -7.42 -4.58
CA LYS A 56 -6.42 -7.30 -5.12
C LYS A 56 -5.35 -7.61 -4.05
N LEU A 57 -5.54 -7.10 -2.84
CA LEU A 57 -4.63 -7.35 -1.72
C LEU A 57 -4.67 -8.82 -1.29
N CYS A 58 -5.86 -9.43 -1.28
CA CYS A 58 -6.05 -10.84 -1.00
C CYS A 58 -5.35 -11.73 -2.02
N ALA A 59 -5.46 -11.45 -3.32
CA ALA A 59 -4.76 -12.20 -4.36
C ALA A 59 -3.22 -12.18 -4.17
N THR A 60 -2.69 -11.09 -3.59
CA THR A 60 -1.25 -10.97 -3.28
C THR A 60 -0.90 -11.63 -1.94
N CYS A 61 -1.85 -11.70 -1.02
CA CYS A 61 -1.68 -12.21 0.34
C CYS A 61 -1.76 -13.74 0.42
N ILE A 62 -2.65 -14.38 -0.35
CA ILE A 62 -2.88 -15.83 -0.30
C ILE A 62 -1.58 -16.56 -0.65
N ALA A 63 -1.06 -17.31 0.32
CA ALA A 63 0.09 -18.18 0.14
C ALA A 63 -0.28 -19.61 0.57
N PRO A 64 0.13 -20.64 -0.18
CA PRO A 64 -0.16 -22.02 0.19
C PRO A 64 0.44 -22.35 1.56
N HIS A 65 -0.38 -22.93 2.45
CA HIS A 65 0.01 -23.43 3.78
C HIS A 65 0.67 -22.43 4.73
N THR A 66 0.47 -21.12 4.52
CA THR A 66 1.08 -20.09 5.37
C THR A 66 0.00 -19.24 6.02
N ASN A 67 -0.11 -19.34 7.34
CA ASN A 67 -0.92 -18.42 8.12
C ASN A 67 -0.09 -17.15 8.36
N LYS A 68 -0.51 -16.03 7.76
CA LYS A 68 0.19 -14.75 7.90
C LYS A 68 -0.76 -13.58 7.88
N ASP A 69 -0.43 -12.57 8.65
CA ASP A 69 -1.05 -11.25 8.53
C ASP A 69 -0.37 -10.51 7.38
N CYS A 70 -1.14 -9.94 6.47
CA CYS A 70 -0.62 -9.33 5.26
C CYS A 70 -0.71 -7.81 5.29
N TYR A 71 -1.90 -7.28 5.58
CA TYR A 71 -2.19 -5.84 5.44
C TYR A 71 -3.10 -5.34 6.56
N LEU A 72 -2.94 -4.06 6.91
CA LEU A 72 -3.84 -3.33 7.81
C LEU A 72 -4.36 -2.09 7.08
N ILE A 73 -5.68 -1.97 6.97
CA ILE A 73 -6.35 -0.90 6.23
C ILE A 73 -7.12 -0.07 7.23
N THR A 74 -6.86 1.23 7.27
CA THR A 74 -7.71 2.18 7.97
C THR A 74 -8.73 2.70 6.96
N ALA A 75 -9.96 2.20 7.04
CA ALA A 75 -11.01 2.51 6.08
C ALA A 75 -12.06 3.45 6.68
N LYS A 76 -12.40 4.52 5.96
CA LYS A 76 -13.56 5.37 6.21
C LYS A 76 -14.64 5.03 5.18
N LEU A 77 -15.66 4.31 5.63
CA LEU A 77 -16.74 3.81 4.80
C LEU A 77 -17.96 4.74 4.81
N ASN A 78 -18.47 5.04 3.63
CA ASN A 78 -19.74 5.77 3.46
C ASN A 78 -20.94 4.82 3.27
N SER A 79 -20.69 3.53 3.04
CA SER A 79 -21.70 2.48 2.91
C SER A 79 -21.27 1.20 3.63
N VAL A 80 -22.23 0.33 3.95
CA VAL A 80 -21.98 -0.94 4.65
C VAL A 80 -21.22 -1.91 3.74
N LEU A 81 -20.16 -2.54 4.25
CA LEU A 81 -19.44 -3.63 3.59
C LEU A 81 -19.89 -4.97 4.16
N ASP A 82 -20.51 -5.78 3.31
CA ASP A 82 -21.01 -7.13 3.65
C ASP A 82 -20.24 -8.22 2.89
N GLN A 83 -20.38 -9.46 3.34
CA GLN A 83 -19.81 -10.64 2.68
C GLN A 83 -20.24 -10.76 1.21
N THR A 84 -21.44 -10.29 0.86
CA THR A 84 -21.97 -10.31 -0.51
C THR A 84 -21.29 -9.33 -1.45
N LYS A 85 -20.63 -8.29 -0.92
CA LYS A 85 -19.89 -7.30 -1.72
C LYS A 85 -18.45 -7.70 -1.94
N LEU A 86 -17.97 -8.70 -1.22
CA LEU A 86 -16.59 -9.17 -1.32
C LEU A 86 -16.40 -10.13 -2.50
N PRO A 87 -15.21 -10.10 -3.12
CA PRO A 87 -14.88 -11.05 -4.17
C PRO A 87 -14.77 -12.47 -3.63
N GLU A 88 -14.96 -13.45 -4.52
CA GLU A 88 -14.87 -14.87 -4.18
C GLU A 88 -13.52 -15.23 -3.54
N GLY A 89 -13.56 -16.10 -2.52
CA GLY A 89 -12.36 -16.51 -1.77
C GLY A 89 -11.92 -15.53 -0.67
N VAL A 90 -12.65 -14.43 -0.48
CA VAL A 90 -12.46 -13.48 0.63
C VAL A 90 -13.57 -13.67 1.65
N VAL A 91 -13.22 -13.83 2.92
CA VAL A 91 -14.15 -14.11 4.02
C VAL A 91 -14.04 -13.01 5.09
N LEU A 92 -15.16 -12.40 5.45
CA LEU A 92 -15.26 -11.53 6.64
C LEU A 92 -15.26 -12.40 7.89
N TYR A 93 -14.42 -12.02 8.86
CA TYR A 93 -14.34 -12.68 10.14
C TYR A 93 -14.34 -11.68 11.30
N PRO A 94 -15.30 -11.77 12.24
CA PRO A 94 -16.51 -12.61 12.15
C PRO A 94 -17.38 -12.22 10.95
N ASP A 95 -18.31 -13.10 10.54
CA ASP A 95 -19.26 -12.86 9.43
C ASP A 95 -20.29 -11.81 9.85
N THR A 96 -19.80 -10.59 10.03
CA THR A 96 -20.55 -9.42 10.46
C THR A 96 -20.25 -8.29 9.49
N PRO A 97 -21.29 -7.57 9.03
CA PRO A 97 -21.15 -6.36 8.26
C PRO A 97 -20.18 -5.36 8.90
N ILE A 98 -19.41 -4.66 8.08
CA ILE A 98 -18.68 -3.47 8.52
C ILE A 98 -19.54 -2.26 8.18
N ASP A 99 -20.11 -1.65 9.20
CA ASP A 99 -20.97 -0.46 9.08
C ASP A 99 -20.22 0.76 8.50
N THR A 100 -20.95 1.85 8.25
CA THR A 100 -20.34 3.13 7.87
C THR A 100 -19.46 3.70 8.99
N GLY A 101 -18.49 4.55 8.65
CA GLY A 101 -17.60 5.22 9.61
C GLY A 101 -16.15 4.79 9.46
N ASN A 102 -15.34 5.12 10.47
CA ASN A 102 -13.92 4.76 10.48
C ASN A 102 -13.74 3.39 11.12
N HIS A 103 -13.10 2.48 10.41
CA HIS A 103 -12.82 1.12 10.86
C HIS A 103 -11.38 0.76 10.53
N LYS A 104 -10.77 -0.06 11.39
CA LYS A 104 -9.50 -0.73 11.05
C LYS A 104 -9.80 -2.13 10.58
N ILE A 105 -9.31 -2.49 9.40
CA ILE A 105 -9.57 -3.75 8.72
C ILE A 105 -8.24 -4.45 8.49
N LYS A 106 -8.11 -5.68 8.96
CA LYS A 106 -6.91 -6.49 8.82
C LYS A 106 -7.16 -7.61 7.83
N ILE A 107 -6.23 -7.78 6.90
CA ILE A 107 -6.23 -8.85 5.92
C ILE A 107 -5.17 -9.87 6.30
N SER A 108 -5.59 -11.12 6.45
CA SER A 108 -4.75 -12.25 6.82
C SER A 108 -5.00 -13.42 5.88
N SER A 109 -3.96 -14.18 5.56
CA SER A 109 -4.13 -15.50 4.94
C SER A 109 -4.25 -16.54 6.05
N LEU A 110 -5.34 -17.32 6.06
CA LEU A 110 -5.54 -18.43 6.98
C LEU A 110 -6.02 -19.64 6.19
N ASN A 111 -5.34 -20.79 6.30
CA ASN A 111 -5.72 -22.03 5.60
C ASN A 111 -5.93 -21.86 4.08
N SER A 112 -5.10 -21.03 3.44
CA SER A 112 -5.22 -20.68 2.01
C SER A 112 -6.45 -19.86 1.62
N GLU A 113 -7.21 -19.36 2.59
CA GLU A 113 -8.27 -18.37 2.39
C GLU A 113 -7.80 -16.98 2.80
N CYS A 114 -8.39 -15.94 2.21
CA CYS A 114 -8.16 -14.57 2.64
C CYS A 114 -9.22 -14.15 3.66
N GLN A 115 -8.82 -13.94 4.91
CA GLN A 115 -9.71 -13.45 5.96
C GLN A 115 -9.54 -11.95 6.16
N VAL A 116 -10.68 -11.27 6.25
CA VAL A 116 -10.81 -9.84 6.48
C VAL A 116 -11.45 -9.63 7.84
N LYS A 117 -10.72 -9.00 8.78
CA LYS A 117 -11.17 -8.83 10.16
C LYS A 117 -11.24 -7.36 10.54
N LYS A 118 -12.29 -6.95 11.23
CA LYS A 118 -12.32 -5.63 11.88
C LYS A 118 -11.49 -5.66 13.17
N VAL A 119 -10.62 -4.68 13.38
CA VAL A 119 -9.66 -4.60 14.52
C VAL A 119 -9.92 -3.38 15.43
N GLY A 120 -11.03 -2.68 15.23
CA GLY A 120 -11.42 -1.51 16.00
C GLY A 120 -12.63 -0.85 15.38
#